data_AF-A0A0P7WIN5-F1
#
_entry.id   AF-A0A0P7WIN5-F1
#
_cell.length_a   1.000
_cell.length_b   1.000
_cell.length_c   1.000
_cell.angle_alpha   90.00
_cell.angle_beta   90.00
_cell.angle_gamma   90.00
#
_symmetry.space_group_name_H-M   'P 1'
#
loop_
_entity.id
_entity.type
_entity.pdbx_description
1 polymer ?
#
loop_
_entity_poly.entity_id
_entity_poly.type
_entity_poly.pdbx_seq_one_letter_code
_entity_poly.pdbx_strand_id
1 'polypeptide(L)'
;TTKKCLDYPVRTVLPPHSLCPLAEARWGLCWVNFQALIITMAVIGGVIIIAIFICCFCCCKCKNIGSKRTETKMEMQEEMRKARQMERKAEMKERHDEIRKKYGV
;
A
#
# COMPACT_ATOMS: atom_id res chain seq x y z
N THR A 1 21.48 34.74 -37.44
CA THR A 1 20.15 34.24 -37.04
C THR A 1 19.72 34.93 -35.77
N THR A 2 18.80 35.88 -35.86
CA THR A 2 18.33 36.68 -34.72
C THR A 2 17.44 35.82 -33.83
N LYS A 3 17.97 35.38 -32.68
CA LYS A 3 17.19 34.68 -31.66
C LYS A 3 16.23 35.69 -31.02
N LYS A 4 14.94 35.54 -31.25
CA LYS A 4 13.91 36.35 -30.58
C LYS A 4 13.45 35.59 -29.33
N CYS A 5 13.67 36.20 -28.16
CA CYS A 5 13.03 35.76 -26.93
C CYS A 5 11.68 36.49 -26.82
N LEU A 6 10.60 35.73 -26.68
CA LEU A 6 9.25 36.26 -26.53
C LEU A 6 8.65 35.64 -25.28
N ASP A 7 7.98 36.44 -24.46
CA ASP A 7 7.25 35.91 -23.32
C ASP A 7 6.08 35.06 -23.80
N TYR A 8 6.00 33.86 -23.25
CA TYR A 8 5.04 32.87 -23.68
C TYR A 8 3.64 33.21 -23.16
N PRO A 9 2.61 33.31 -24.02
CA PRO A 9 1.25 33.63 -23.57
C PRO A 9 0.72 32.51 -22.67
N VAL A 10 0.39 32.86 -21.42
CA VAL A 10 -0.10 31.97 -20.35
C VAL A 10 -1.43 31.25 -20.64
N ARG A 11 -2.01 31.45 -21.83
CA ARG A 11 -3.32 30.95 -22.23
C ARG A 11 -3.27 29.52 -22.79
N THR A 12 -2.11 29.06 -23.24
CA THR A 12 -1.91 27.70 -23.77
C THR A 12 -0.78 27.02 -23.00
N VAL A 13 -0.83 25.70 -22.78
CA VAL A 13 0.21 25.00 -22.00
C VAL A 13 1.49 24.72 -22.83
N LEU A 14 1.35 24.47 -24.14
CA LEU A 14 2.47 24.27 -25.06
C LEU A 14 2.49 25.34 -26.17
N PRO A 15 3.63 26.00 -26.43
CA PRO A 15 3.77 26.80 -27.64
C PRO A 15 3.63 25.91 -28.87
N PRO A 16 2.89 26.35 -29.90
CA PRO A 16 2.88 25.65 -31.17
C PRO A 16 4.30 25.61 -31.74
N HIS A 17 4.67 24.47 -32.33
CA HIS A 17 5.99 24.23 -32.94
C HIS A 17 6.38 25.27 -34.01
N SER A 18 5.40 25.98 -34.57
CA SER A 18 5.61 27.08 -35.51
C SER A 18 6.26 28.32 -34.89
N LEU A 19 6.12 28.53 -33.58
CA LEU A 19 6.68 29.69 -32.87
C LEU A 19 8.07 29.38 -32.28
N CYS A 20 8.25 28.19 -31.73
CA CYS A 20 9.52 27.79 -31.11
C CYS A 20 9.67 26.25 -31.15
N PRO A 21 10.86 25.74 -31.55
CA PRO A 21 11.18 24.34 -31.36
C PRO A 21 11.13 23.98 -29.87
N LEU A 22 10.61 22.81 -29.54
CA LEU A 22 10.46 22.35 -28.15
C LEU A 22 11.79 22.35 -27.36
N ALA A 23 12.91 22.15 -28.07
CA ALA A 23 14.26 22.19 -27.51
C ALA A 23 14.76 23.60 -27.16
N GLU A 24 14.17 24.65 -27.72
CA GLU A 24 14.54 26.05 -27.44
C GLU A 24 13.60 26.73 -26.44
N ALA A 25 12.42 26.13 -26.22
CA ALA A 25 11.43 26.58 -25.26
C ALA A 25 11.93 26.43 -23.81
N ARG A 26 11.86 27.54 -23.07
CA ARG A 26 12.27 27.63 -21.66
C ARG A 26 11.07 27.85 -20.76
N TRP A 27 11.07 27.25 -19.57
CA TRP A 27 9.96 27.34 -18.62
C TRP A 27 10.40 27.91 -17.28
N GLY A 28 9.82 29.05 -16.89
CA GLY A 28 10.09 29.75 -15.64
C GLY A 28 11.47 30.40 -15.58
N LEU A 29 12.53 29.60 -15.71
CA LEU A 29 13.92 30.03 -15.75
C LEU A 29 14.57 29.73 -17.10
N CYS A 30 15.52 30.59 -17.50
CA CYS A 30 16.20 30.52 -18.81
C CYS A 30 17.08 29.28 -19.03
N TRP A 31 17.31 28.45 -18.01
CA TRP A 31 18.13 27.24 -18.12
C TRP A 31 17.31 25.95 -18.20
N VAL A 32 16.01 26.00 -17.84
CA VAL A 32 15.16 24.82 -17.79
C VAL A 32 14.43 24.64 -19.13
N ASN A 33 14.83 23.61 -19.86
CA ASN A 33 14.26 23.24 -21.15
C ASN A 33 12.93 22.49 -20.98
N PHE A 34 11.90 22.88 -21.72
CA PHE A 34 10.57 22.26 -21.65
C PHE A 34 10.61 20.77 -22.01
N GLN A 35 11.43 20.38 -23.00
CA GLN A 35 11.63 18.99 -23.37
C GLN A 35 12.23 18.17 -22.21
N ALA A 36 13.24 18.71 -21.53
CA ALA A 36 13.86 18.05 -20.39
C ALA A 36 12.87 17.90 -19.22
N LEU A 37 11.98 18.87 -19.04
CA LEU A 37 10.93 18.83 -18.03
C LEU A 37 9.93 17.70 -18.27
N ILE A 38 9.43 17.58 -19.50
CA ILE A 38 8.49 16.51 -19.87
C ILE A 38 9.15 15.15 -19.63
N ILE A 39 10.39 14.97 -20.11
CA ILE A 39 11.13 13.72 -19.92
C ILE A 39 11.26 13.40 -18.42
N THR A 40 11.66 14.38 -17.62
CA THR A 40 11.83 14.20 -16.17
C THR A 40 10.53 13.80 -15.49
N MET A 41 9.41 14.48 -15.80
CA MET A 41 8.09 14.12 -15.24
C MET A 41 7.64 12.73 -15.69
N ALA A 42 7.90 12.35 -16.94
CA ALA A 42 7.59 11.03 -17.45
C ALA A 42 8.41 9.94 -16.75
N VAL A 43 9.72 10.17 -16.52
CA VAL A 43 10.58 9.23 -15.78
C VAL A 43 10.12 9.09 -14.33
N ILE A 44 9.86 10.20 -13.64
CA ILE A 44 9.38 10.18 -12.25
C ILE A 44 8.03 9.43 -12.17
N GLY A 45 7.08 9.78 -13.03
CA GLY A 45 5.79 9.08 -13.11
C GLY A 45 5.95 7.59 -13.39
N GLY A 46 6.81 7.22 -14.35
CA GLY A 46 7.11 5.84 -14.68
C GLY A 46 7.69 5.06 -13.52
N VAL A 47 8.66 5.62 -12.79
CA VAL A 47 9.27 5.00 -11.61
C VAL A 47 8.23 4.80 -10.50
N ILE A 48 7.37 5.78 -10.24
CA ILE A 48 6.30 5.66 -9.24
C ILE A 48 5.33 4.54 -9.62
N ILE A 49 4.89 4.50 -10.88
CA ILE A 49 3.97 3.46 -11.37
C ILE A 49 4.60 2.07 -11.25
N ILE A 50 5.86 1.91 -11.66
CA ILE A 50 6.59 0.64 -11.55
C ILE A 50 6.74 0.22 -10.09
N ALA A 51 7.07 1.16 -9.19
CA ALA A 51 7.18 0.89 -7.75
C ALA A 51 5.84 0.42 -7.15
N ILE A 52 4.72 1.01 -7.55
CA ILE A 52 3.38 0.57 -7.14
C ILE A 52 3.10 -0.83 -7.66
N PHE A 53 3.35 -1.11 -8.93
CA PHE A 53 3.14 -2.44 -9.48
C PHE A 53 3.98 -3.50 -8.75
N ILE A 54 5.27 -3.25 -8.52
CA ILE A 54 6.14 -4.16 -7.76
C ILE A 54 5.60 -4.33 -6.33
N CYS A 55 5.20 -3.26 -5.65
CA CYS A 55 4.62 -3.34 -4.31
C CYS A 55 3.32 -4.17 -4.30
N CYS A 56 2.41 -3.93 -5.25
CA CYS A 56 1.15 -4.67 -5.35
C CYS A 56 1.36 -6.13 -5.72
N PHE A 57 2.28 -6.45 -6.64
CA PHE A 57 2.54 -7.82 -7.06
C PHE A 57 3.39 -8.62 -6.06
N CYS A 58 4.36 -7.99 -5.39
CA CYS A 58 5.24 -8.66 -4.44
C CYS A 58 4.68 -8.64 -3.01
N CYS A 59 4.18 -7.51 -2.52
CA CYS A 59 3.75 -7.37 -1.12
C CYS A 59 2.29 -7.83 -0.91
N CYS A 60 1.37 -7.57 -1.84
CA CYS A 60 -0.02 -8.02 -1.66
C CYS A 60 -0.19 -9.54 -1.88
N LYS A 61 0.64 -10.18 -2.73
CA LYS A 61 0.69 -11.65 -2.85
C LYS A 61 1.27 -12.31 -1.60
N CYS A 62 2.33 -11.72 -1.00
CA CYS A 62 2.92 -12.22 0.24
C CYS A 62 2.03 -12.00 1.47
N LYS A 63 1.25 -10.90 1.53
CA LYS A 63 0.29 -10.66 2.63
C LYS A 63 -0.79 -11.73 2.70
N ASN A 64 -1.28 -12.23 1.56
CA ASN A 64 -2.30 -13.27 1.50
C ASN A 64 -1.78 -14.68 1.88
N ILE A 65 -0.47 -14.91 1.76
CA ILE A 65 0.17 -16.18 2.16
C ILE A 65 0.56 -16.13 3.65
N GLY A 66 1.02 -14.98 4.14
CA GLY A 66 1.37 -14.76 5.54
C GLY A 66 0.16 -14.75 6.46
N SER A 67 -0.91 -14.01 6.11
CA SER A 67 -2.08 -13.85 6.99
C SER A 67 -2.76 -15.18 7.29
N LYS A 68 -3.00 -16.00 6.25
CA LYS A 68 -3.63 -17.32 6.39
C LYS A 68 -2.88 -18.22 7.37
N ARG A 69 -1.54 -18.22 7.32
CA ARG A 69 -0.72 -19.05 8.23
C ARG A 69 -0.78 -18.55 9.67
N THR A 70 -0.88 -17.25 9.89
CA THR A 70 -1.07 -16.65 11.23
C THR A 70 -2.48 -16.82 11.77
N GLU A 71 -3.51 -16.72 10.92
CA GLU A 71 -4.92 -16.91 11.28
C GLU A 71 -5.16 -18.34 11.77
N THR A 72 -4.72 -19.35 11.02
CA THR A 72 -4.87 -20.76 11.42
C THR A 72 -4.17 -21.08 12.75
N LYS A 73 -3.03 -20.43 13.04
CA LYS A 73 -2.34 -20.60 14.32
C LYS A 73 -3.10 -19.95 15.48
N MET A 74 -3.74 -18.81 15.25
CA MET A 74 -4.55 -18.13 16.27
C MET A 74 -5.82 -18.93 16.59
N GLU A 75 -6.50 -19.46 15.57
CA GLU A 75 -7.68 -20.31 15.74
C GLU A 75 -7.34 -21.56 16.57
N MET A 76 -6.25 -22.24 16.25
CA MET A 76 -5.81 -23.43 17.01
C MET A 76 -5.52 -23.10 18.48
N GLN A 77 -4.94 -21.93 18.78
CA GLN A 77 -4.69 -21.50 20.16
C GLN A 77 -5.98 -21.17 20.91
N GLU A 78 -6.96 -20.56 20.26
CA GLU A 78 -8.27 -20.30 20.86
C GLU A 78 -9.00 -21.61 21.19
N GLU A 79 -9.02 -22.56 20.28
CA GLU A 79 -9.65 -23.87 20.50
C GLU A 79 -8.98 -24.60 21.67
N MET A 80 -7.64 -24.56 21.76
CA MET A 80 -6.90 -25.14 22.89
C MET A 80 -7.22 -24.45 24.23
N ARG A 81 -7.43 -23.14 24.23
CA ARG A 81 -7.84 -22.37 25.43
C ARG A 81 -9.27 -22.69 25.84
N LYS A 82 -10.19 -22.80 24.88
CA LYS A 82 -11.58 -23.19 25.11
C LYS A 82 -11.66 -24.60 25.68
N ALA A 83 -10.93 -25.55 25.10
CA ALA A 83 -10.85 -26.92 25.61
C ALA A 83 -10.41 -26.97 27.07
N ARG A 84 -9.33 -26.26 27.43
CA ARG A 84 -8.84 -26.17 28.82
C ARG A 84 -9.82 -25.46 29.77
N GLN A 85 -10.63 -24.52 29.27
CA GLN A 85 -11.70 -23.92 30.07
C GLN A 85 -12.87 -24.90 30.29
N MET A 86 -13.25 -25.67 29.28
CA MET A 86 -14.29 -26.68 29.40
C MET A 86 -13.88 -27.78 30.37
N GLU A 87 -12.62 -28.22 30.31
CA GLU A 87 -12.04 -29.20 31.24
C GLU A 87 -12.15 -28.73 32.70
N ARG A 88 -11.71 -27.49 33.00
CA ARG A 88 -11.84 -26.91 34.35
C ARG A 88 -13.29 -26.78 34.82
N LYS A 89 -14.21 -26.47 33.90
CA LYS A 89 -15.65 -26.40 34.23
C LYS A 89 -16.22 -27.79 34.52
N ALA A 90 -15.80 -28.80 33.76
CA ALA A 90 -16.20 -30.19 33.97
C ALA A 90 -15.69 -30.70 35.33
N GLU A 91 -14.42 -30.46 35.64
CA GLU A 91 -13.79 -30.82 36.93
C GLU A 91 -14.50 -30.15 38.11
N MET A 92 -14.77 -28.83 38.03
CA MET A 92 -15.52 -28.14 39.09
C MET A 92 -16.94 -28.68 39.25
N LYS A 93 -17.62 -29.01 38.15
CA LYS A 93 -18.97 -29.57 38.18
C LYS A 93 -18.98 -30.97 38.81
N GLU A 94 -18.03 -31.82 38.43
CA GLU A 94 -17.87 -33.16 39.01
C GLU A 94 -17.63 -33.08 40.52
N ARG A 95 -16.72 -32.20 40.96
CA ARG A 95 -16.48 -31.96 42.39
C ARG A 95 -17.73 -31.49 43.12
N HIS A 96 -18.52 -30.59 42.52
CA HIS A 96 -19.78 -30.14 43.10
C HIS A 96 -20.84 -31.25 43.18
N ASP A 97 -20.93 -32.10 42.15
CA ASP A 97 -21.88 -33.20 42.11
C ASP A 97 -21.50 -34.31 43.10
N GLU A 98 -20.21 -34.55 43.32
CA GLU A 98 -19.71 -35.45 44.36
C GLU A 98 -20.08 -34.95 45.77
N ILE A 99 -19.94 -33.65 46.04
CA ILE A 99 -20.36 -33.04 47.31
C ILE A 99 -21.87 -33.17 47.53
N ARG A 100 -22.69 -32.89 46.50
CA ARG A 100 -24.15 -33.08 46.58
C ARG A 100 -24.52 -34.52 46.91
N LYS A 101 -23.88 -35.50 46.26
CA LYS A 101 -24.12 -36.92 46.56
C LYS A 101 -23.73 -37.31 47.98
N LYS A 102 -22.63 -36.77 48.50
CA LYS A 102 -22.10 -37.12 49.83
C LYS A 102 -22.92 -36.52 50.97
N TYR A 103 -23.45 -35.30 50.80
CA TYR A 103 -24.12 -34.56 51.87
C TYR A 103 -25.62 -34.30 51.63
N GLY A 104 -26.17 -34.72 50.49
CA GLY A 104 -27.60 -34.72 50.21
C GLY A 104 -28.26 -33.35 50.07
N VAL A 105 -27.47 -32.30 49.78
CA VAL A 105 -27.95 -30.95 49.43
C VAL A 105 -28.39 -30.85 47.96
#